data_AF-A0ABD6II50-F1
#
_entry.id   AF-A0ABD6II50-F1
#
_cell.length_a   1.000
_cell.length_b   1.000
_cell.length_c   1.000
_cell.angle_alpha   90.00
_cell.angle_beta   90.00
_cell.angle_gamma   90.00
#
_symmetry.space_group_name_H-M   'P 1'
#
loop_
_entity.id
_entity.type
_entity.pdbx_description
1 polymer ?
#
loop_
_entity_poly.entity_id
_entity_poly.type
_entity_poly.pdbx_seq_one_letter_code
_entity_poly.pdbx_strand_id
1 'polypeptide(L)'
;MSAPLVYTAFCYDHWPVYCRFGSTVAGSPHRGSELARAALREIAVRWPVLLGSAALPAAAWDLLSRECAARRRGPAARLHRALHRLEADALVLRHKMGLTPRQAGYAMGLADADFQLLYTRAVLSLGQ
;
A
#
# COMPACT_ATOMS: atom_id res chain seq x y z
N MET A 1 -16.06 21.26 -2.77
CA MET A 1 -14.98 21.05 -1.79
C MET A 1 -13.68 21.55 -2.40
N SER A 2 -12.90 22.37 -1.70
CA SER A 2 -11.61 22.82 -2.23
C SER A 2 -10.63 21.64 -2.29
N ALA A 3 -9.88 21.51 -3.39
CA ALA A 3 -8.91 20.42 -3.60
C ALA A 3 -7.95 20.17 -2.41
N PRO A 4 -7.48 21.21 -1.66
CA PRO A 4 -6.65 21.01 -0.49
C PRO A 4 -7.32 20.20 0.63
N LEU A 5 -8.62 20.41 0.89
CA LEU A 5 -9.34 19.72 1.98
C LEU A 5 -9.52 18.23 1.70
N VAL A 6 -9.85 17.86 0.45
CA VAL A 6 -10.00 16.45 0.06
C VAL A 6 -8.66 15.71 0.12
N TYR A 7 -7.57 16.39 -0.27
CA TYR A 7 -6.22 15.85 -0.14
C TYR A 7 -5.83 15.62 1.32
N THR A 8 -6.11 16.58 2.20
CA THR A 8 -5.83 16.43 3.63
C THR A 8 -6.60 15.27 4.25
N ALA A 9 -7.89 15.13 3.93
CA ALA A 9 -8.71 14.01 4.40
C ALA A 9 -8.15 12.66 3.91
N PHE A 10 -7.82 12.55 2.61
CA PHE A 10 -7.20 11.36 2.05
C PHE A 10 -5.90 10.99 2.78
N CYS A 11 -5.02 11.97 3.02
CA CYS A 11 -3.78 11.73 3.76
C CYS A 11 -4.07 11.26 5.18
N TYR A 12 -5.02 11.87 5.88
CA TYR A 12 -5.39 11.48 7.24
C TYR A 12 -5.83 10.02 7.32
N ASP A 13 -6.67 9.58 6.37
CA ASP A 13 -7.21 8.22 6.33
C ASP A 13 -6.14 7.16 6.01
N HIS A 14 -5.21 7.46 5.10
CA HIS A 14 -4.23 6.49 4.61
C HIS A 14 -2.92 6.49 5.40
N TRP A 15 -2.60 7.61 6.07
CA TRP A 15 -1.33 7.79 6.79
C TRP A 15 -1.00 6.65 7.77
N PRO A 16 -1.92 6.21 8.66
CA PRO A 16 -1.59 5.17 9.64
C PRO A 16 -1.19 3.84 8.99
N VAL A 17 -1.92 3.43 7.95
CA VAL A 17 -1.66 2.16 7.24
C VAL A 17 -0.38 2.25 6.42
N TYR A 18 -0.16 3.37 5.73
CA TYR A 18 1.02 3.56 4.87
C TYR A 18 2.31 3.57 5.69
N CYS A 19 2.30 4.27 6.84
CA CYS A 19 3.41 4.25 7.78
C CYS A 19 3.69 2.82 8.26
N ARG A 20 2.65 2.12 8.75
CA ARG A 20 2.80 0.76 9.30
C ARG A 20 3.29 -0.23 8.25
N PHE A 21 2.81 -0.12 7.01
CA PHE A 21 3.28 -0.94 5.89
C PHE A 21 4.76 -0.67 5.60
N GLY A 22 5.13 0.60 5.41
CA GLY A 22 6.52 1.00 5.19
C GLY A 22 7.44 0.54 6.32
N SER A 23 7.02 0.66 7.59
CA SER A 23 7.78 0.21 8.74
C SER A 23 7.95 -1.31 8.77
N THR A 24 6.91 -2.06 8.43
CA THR A 24 6.93 -3.52 8.35
C THR A 24 7.91 -4.01 7.29
N VAL A 25 7.93 -3.33 6.14
CA VAL A 25 8.78 -3.71 4.99
C VAL A 25 10.23 -3.24 5.15
N ALA A 26 10.45 -2.05 5.72
CA ALA A 26 11.78 -1.48 5.93
C ALA A 26 12.43 -1.89 7.26
N GLY A 27 11.66 -2.50 8.18
CA GLY A 27 12.11 -2.85 9.53
C GLY A 27 12.42 -1.64 10.42
N SER A 28 11.87 -0.46 10.11
CA SER A 28 12.16 0.78 10.85
C SER A 28 10.96 1.73 10.82
N PRO A 29 10.44 2.16 11.98
CA PRO A 29 9.35 3.14 12.08
C PRO A 29 9.65 4.43 11.32
N HIS A 30 10.81 5.03 11.58
CA HIS A 30 11.25 6.27 10.94
C HIS A 30 11.27 6.13 9.41
N ARG A 31 11.88 5.07 8.88
CA ARG A 31 11.93 4.84 7.43
C ARG A 31 10.53 4.62 6.85
N GLY A 32 9.65 3.94 7.56
CA GLY A 32 8.26 3.74 7.13
C GLY A 32 7.51 5.05 6.95
N SER A 33 7.62 5.96 7.92
CA SER A 33 6.99 7.29 7.84
C SER A 33 7.55 8.13 6.69
N GLU A 34 8.86 8.06 6.44
CA GLU A 34 9.49 8.78 5.32
C GLU A 34 9.01 8.25 3.96
N LEU A 35 8.84 6.94 3.81
CA LEU A 35 8.31 6.33 2.59
C LEU A 35 6.84 6.69 2.36
N ALA A 36 6.02 6.63 3.42
CA ALA A 36 4.62 7.05 3.37
C ALA A 36 4.50 8.53 2.95
N ARG A 37 5.32 9.39 3.54
CA ARG A 37 5.35 10.82 3.22
C ARG A 37 5.81 11.08 1.80
N ALA A 38 6.80 10.36 1.30
CA ALA A 38 7.26 10.49 -0.09
C ALA A 38 6.13 10.13 -1.07
N ALA A 39 5.43 9.01 -0.87
CA ALA A 39 4.33 8.58 -1.71
C ALA A 39 3.16 9.59 -1.73
N LEU A 40 2.76 10.10 -0.54
CA LEU A 40 1.67 11.08 -0.46
C LEU A 40 2.05 12.43 -1.07
N ARG A 41 3.30 12.87 -0.96
CA ARG A 41 3.79 14.09 -1.63
C ARG A 41 3.72 13.96 -3.15
N GLU A 42 4.11 12.80 -3.69
CA GLU A 42 4.01 12.54 -5.13
C GLU A 42 2.54 12.55 -5.60
N ILE A 43 1.63 12.00 -4.78
CA ILE A 43 0.19 12.08 -5.02
C ILE A 43 -0.33 13.51 -4.99
N ALA A 44 0.18 14.37 -4.10
CA ALA A 44 -0.19 15.78 -4.05
C ALA A 44 0.10 16.50 -5.37
N VAL A 45 1.24 16.21 -6.00
CA VAL A 45 1.64 16.78 -7.30
C VAL A 45 0.67 16.33 -8.40
N ARG A 46 0.24 15.07 -8.37
CA ARG A 46 -0.65 14.46 -9.38
C ARG A 46 -2.13 14.67 -9.08
N TRP A 47 -2.45 15.28 -7.94
CA TRP A 47 -3.81 15.39 -7.40
C TRP A 47 -4.82 15.98 -8.40
N PRO A 48 -4.52 17.07 -9.13
CA PRO A 48 -5.48 17.64 -10.08
C PRO A 48 -5.89 16.69 -11.21
N VAL A 49 -5.00 15.77 -11.59
CA VAL A 49 -5.23 14.81 -12.69
C VAL A 49 -5.94 13.54 -12.18
N LEU A 50 -5.72 13.18 -10.91
CA LEU A 50 -6.33 12.01 -10.29
C LEU A 50 -7.70 12.29 -9.66
N LEU A 51 -8.04 13.58 -9.47
CA LEU A 51 -9.34 14.02 -8.98
C LEU A 51 -10.47 13.54 -9.90
N GLY A 52 -11.34 12.70 -9.37
CA GLY A 52 -12.46 12.09 -10.11
C GLY A 52 -12.20 10.68 -10.62
N SER A 53 -10.98 10.15 -10.47
CA SER A 53 -10.67 8.76 -10.76
C SER A 53 -10.84 7.88 -9.52
N ALA A 54 -11.51 6.73 -9.67
CA ALA A 54 -11.54 5.67 -8.66
C ALA A 54 -10.13 5.09 -8.36
N ALA A 55 -9.13 5.41 -9.19
CA ALA A 55 -7.78 4.89 -9.09
C ALA A 55 -6.88 5.63 -8.07
N LEU A 56 -7.36 6.66 -7.38
CA LEU A 56 -6.50 7.49 -6.50
C LEU A 56 -5.82 6.68 -5.38
N PRO A 57 -6.53 5.89 -4.54
CA PRO A 57 -5.86 5.10 -3.50
C PRO A 57 -4.97 4.01 -4.09
N ALA A 58 -5.33 3.46 -5.26
CA ALA A 58 -4.51 2.48 -5.97
C ALA A 58 -3.21 3.07 -6.50
N ALA A 59 -3.25 4.29 -7.05
CA ALA A 59 -2.06 5.02 -7.49
C ALA A 59 -1.15 5.37 -6.30
N ALA A 60 -1.74 5.79 -5.18
CA ALA A 60 -1.00 6.09 -3.96
C ALA A 60 -0.31 4.83 -3.40
N TRP A 61 -1.02 3.70 -3.40
CA TRP A 61 -0.46 2.41 -3.00
C TRP A 61 0.67 1.97 -3.93
N ASP A 62 0.48 2.11 -5.25
CA ASP A 62 1.50 1.75 -6.24
C ASP A 62 2.82 2.49 -5.98
N LEU A 63 2.75 3.81 -5.77
CA LEU A 63 3.91 4.64 -5.45
C LEU A 63 4.58 4.20 -4.15
N LEU A 64 3.80 4.03 -3.07
CA LEU A 64 4.33 3.55 -1.79
C LEU A 64 5.04 2.20 -1.94
N SER A 65 4.40 1.26 -2.63
CA SER A 65 4.90 -0.10 -2.82
C SER A 65 6.20 -0.11 -3.64
N ARG A 66 6.34 0.75 -4.66
CA ARG A 66 7.60 0.91 -5.42
C ARG A 66 8.71 1.51 -4.55
N GLU A 67 8.42 2.57 -3.79
CA GLU A 67 9.38 3.19 -2.89
C GLU A 67 9.88 2.21 -1.81
N CYS A 68 8.97 1.37 -1.31
CA CYS A 68 9.29 0.29 -0.40
C CYS A 68 10.12 -0.80 -1.09
N ALA A 69 9.82 -1.16 -2.35
CA ALA A 69 10.52 -2.21 -3.10
C ALA A 69 12.04 -1.99 -3.14
N ALA A 70 12.49 -0.76 -3.37
CA ALA A 70 13.91 -0.40 -3.40
C ALA A 70 14.62 -0.54 -2.05
N ARG A 71 13.87 -0.61 -0.94
CA ARG A 71 14.40 -0.55 0.43
C ARG A 71 14.03 -1.77 1.28
N ARG A 72 13.42 -2.80 0.68
CA ARG A 72 13.01 -4.03 1.39
C ARG A 72 14.22 -4.78 1.93
N ARG A 73 14.08 -5.30 3.14
CA ARG A 73 15.08 -6.19 3.76
C ARG A 73 14.41 -7.42 4.35
N GLY A 74 15.19 -8.47 4.60
CA GLY A 74 14.73 -9.65 5.36
C GLY A 74 13.62 -10.48 4.66
N PRO A 75 12.68 -11.08 5.42
CA PRO A 75 11.65 -11.97 4.88
C PRO A 75 10.74 -11.32 3.82
N ALA A 76 10.44 -10.02 3.93
CA ALA A 76 9.66 -9.29 2.93
C ALA A 76 10.36 -9.31 1.56
N ALA A 77 11.68 -9.15 1.51
CA ALA A 77 12.44 -9.21 0.26
C ALA A 77 12.48 -10.61 -0.37
N ARG A 78 12.22 -11.69 0.40
CA ARG A 78 12.06 -13.05 -0.13
C ARG A 78 10.68 -13.23 -0.75
N LEU A 79 9.62 -12.82 -0.06
CA LEU A 79 8.25 -12.87 -0.57
C LEU A 79 8.10 -12.12 -1.90
N HIS A 80 8.66 -10.92 -2.00
CA HIS A 80 8.60 -10.12 -3.22
C HIS A 80 9.49 -10.62 -4.39
N ARG A 81 10.36 -11.60 -4.16
CA ARG A 81 11.07 -12.31 -5.24
C ARG A 81 10.28 -13.51 -5.77
N ALA A 82 9.45 -14.11 -4.93
CA ALA A 82 8.63 -15.28 -5.28
C ALA A 82 7.27 -14.90 -5.88
N LEU A 83 6.76 -13.71 -5.59
CA LEU A 83 5.40 -13.28 -5.94
C LEU A 83 5.40 -11.97 -6.73
N HIS A 84 4.31 -11.72 -7.46
CA HIS A 84 4.06 -10.39 -7.97
C HIS A 84 3.95 -9.38 -6.82
N ARG A 85 4.34 -8.13 -7.08
CA ARG A 85 4.47 -7.11 -6.04
C ARG A 85 3.18 -6.91 -5.23
N LEU A 86 2.03 -6.80 -5.90
CA LEU A 86 0.74 -6.60 -5.22
C LEU A 86 0.30 -7.84 -4.43
N GLU A 87 0.63 -9.05 -4.89
CA GLU A 87 0.36 -10.30 -4.16
C GLU A 87 1.14 -10.36 -2.86
N ALA A 88 2.44 -10.04 -2.90
CA ALA A 88 3.26 -9.98 -1.69
C ALA A 88 2.86 -8.83 -0.75
N ASP A 89 2.44 -7.68 -1.28
CA ASP A 89 1.87 -6.59 -0.45
C ASP A 89 0.60 -7.06 0.28
N ALA A 90 -0.30 -7.78 -0.41
CA ALA A 90 -1.53 -8.32 0.16
C ALA A 90 -1.23 -9.31 1.31
N LEU A 91 -0.21 -10.17 1.15
CA LEU A 91 0.23 -11.06 2.22
C LEU A 91 0.79 -10.30 3.42
N VAL A 92 1.57 -9.23 3.21
CA VAL A 92 2.09 -8.40 4.30
C VAL A 92 0.93 -7.75 5.06
N LEU A 93 -0.06 -7.18 4.35
CA LEU A 93 -1.22 -6.55 4.96
C LEU A 93 -2.05 -7.53 5.81
N ARG A 94 -2.27 -8.75 5.31
CA ARG A 94 -3.06 -9.77 6.03
C ARG A 94 -2.28 -10.45 7.13
N HIS A 95 -1.09 -10.97 6.84
CA HIS A 95 -0.36 -11.84 7.77
C HIS A 95 0.57 -11.10 8.72
N LYS A 96 1.17 -9.98 8.31
CA LYS A 96 2.09 -9.23 9.17
C LYS A 96 1.40 -8.09 9.89
N MET A 97 0.40 -7.46 9.27
CA MET A 97 -0.32 -6.33 9.86
C MET A 97 -1.67 -6.71 10.46
N GLY A 98 -2.20 -7.90 10.14
CA GLY A 98 -3.47 -8.39 10.69
C GLY A 98 -4.70 -7.61 10.18
N LEU A 99 -4.60 -6.88 9.07
CA LEU A 99 -5.71 -6.09 8.56
C LEU A 99 -6.82 -7.00 8.03
N THR A 100 -8.07 -6.60 8.18
CA THR A 100 -9.19 -7.26 7.48
C THR A 100 -9.09 -7.05 5.97
N PRO A 101 -9.71 -7.93 5.15
CA PRO A 101 -9.75 -7.77 3.70
C PRO A 101 -10.28 -6.41 3.25
N ARG A 102 -11.36 -5.94 3.86
CA ARG A 102 -11.90 -4.59 3.67
C ARG A 102 -10.89 -3.47 3.97
N GLN A 103 -10.18 -3.53 5.11
CA GLN A 103 -9.18 -2.51 5.47
C GLN A 103 -7.98 -2.52 4.52
N ALA A 104 -7.52 -3.71 4.12
CA ALA A 104 -6.40 -3.87 3.21
C ALA A 104 -6.75 -3.46 1.78
N GLY A 105 -7.95 -3.82 1.30
CA GLY A 105 -8.49 -3.37 0.03
C GLY A 105 -8.62 -1.85 -0.02
N TYR A 106 -9.20 -1.23 1.02
CA TYR A 106 -9.29 0.23 1.13
C TYR A 106 -7.91 0.90 1.00
N ALA A 107 -6.90 0.37 1.70
CA ALA A 107 -5.54 0.91 1.63
C ALA A 107 -4.91 0.79 0.23
N MET A 108 -5.19 -0.32 -0.48
CA MET A 108 -4.70 -0.59 -1.84
C MET A 108 -5.56 0.05 -2.95
N GLY A 109 -6.69 0.68 -2.61
CA GLY A 109 -7.66 1.13 -3.61
C GLY A 109 -8.35 0.01 -4.38
N LEU A 110 -8.58 -1.13 -3.72
CA LEU A 110 -9.26 -2.30 -4.26
C LEU A 110 -10.59 -2.52 -3.55
N ALA A 111 -11.58 -3.09 -4.25
CA ALA A 111 -12.75 -3.64 -3.61
C ALA A 111 -12.37 -4.84 -2.73
N ASP A 112 -13.19 -5.16 -1.72
CA ASP A 112 -12.94 -6.27 -0.80
C ASP A 112 -12.78 -7.60 -1.56
N ALA A 113 -13.68 -7.88 -2.50
CA ALA A 113 -13.61 -9.08 -3.34
C ALA A 113 -12.34 -9.16 -4.19
N ASP A 114 -11.90 -8.03 -4.77
CA ASP A 114 -10.68 -7.97 -5.58
C ASP A 114 -9.43 -8.21 -4.73
N PHE A 115 -9.40 -7.62 -3.53
CA PHE A 115 -8.34 -7.85 -2.56
C PHE A 115 -8.28 -9.32 -2.14
N GLN A 116 -9.44 -9.94 -1.86
CA GLN A 116 -9.52 -11.35 -1.47
C GLN A 116 -9.04 -12.29 -2.58
N LEU A 117 -9.40 -11.99 -3.83
CA LEU A 117 -8.92 -12.73 -4.99
C LEU A 117 -7.40 -12.63 -5.12
N LEU A 118 -6.85 -11.42 -5.01
CA LEU A 118 -5.41 -11.15 -5.05
C LEU A 118 -4.66 -11.90 -3.93
N TYR A 119 -5.19 -11.86 -2.71
CA TYR A 119 -4.61 -12.55 -1.56
C TYR A 119 -4.66 -14.08 -1.74
N THR A 120 -5.79 -14.63 -2.18
CA THR A 120 -5.92 -16.08 -2.43
C THR A 120 -4.90 -16.55 -3.46
N ARG A 121 -4.72 -15.81 -4.56
CA ARG A 121 -3.68 -16.08 -5.56
C ARG A 121 -2.29 -16.08 -4.93
N ALA A 122 -1.98 -15.09 -4.10
CA ALA A 122 -0.69 -15.00 -3.41
C ALA A 122 -0.41 -16.22 -2.51
N VAL A 123 -1.43 -16.71 -1.79
CA VAL A 123 -1.30 -17.90 -0.93
C VAL A 123 -1.07 -19.16 -1.77
N LEU A 124 -1.80 -19.33 -2.86
CA LEU A 124 -1.64 -20.48 -3.76
C LEU A 124 -0.25 -20.50 -4.40
N SER A 125 0.27 -19.34 -4.82
CA SER A 125 1.61 -19.21 -5.40
C SER A 125 2.76 -19.50 -4.42
N LEU A 126 2.51 -19.46 -3.10
CA LEU A 126 3.50 -19.87 -2.09
C LEU A 126 3.43 -21.35 -1.73
N GLY A 127 2.33 -22.03 -2.06
CA GLY A 127 2.14 -23.46 -1.81
C GLY A 127 2.66 -24.36 -2.93
N GLN A 128 3.16 -23.78 -4.03
CA GLN A 128 3.81 -24.47 -5.15
C GLN A 128 5.33 -24.38 -5.01
#